data_AF-A0A9E5Q3M8-F1
#
_entry.id   AF-A0A9E5Q3M8-F1
#
_cell.length_a   1.000
_cell.length_b   1.000
_cell.length_c   1.000
_cell.angle_alpha   90.00
_cell.angle_beta   90.00
_cell.angle_gamma   90.00
#
_symmetry.space_group_name_H-M   'P 1'
#
loop_
_entity.id
_entity.type
_entity.pdbx_description
1 polymer ?
#
loop_
_entity_poly.entity_id
_entity_poly.type
_entity_poly.pdbx_seq_one_letter_code
_entity_poly.pdbx_strand_id
1 'polypeptide(L)'
;DDEVRVVICPDKITTSQWLEVMASAHALGLRSTATIMFGHVDHPRHWARHLMRVRDLQMHTSGFTEFVPLPFVHMEAPIYRR
;
A
#
# COMPACT_ATOMS: atom_id res chain seq x y z
N ASP A 1 2.05 -2.32 5.41
CA ASP A 1 2.93 -3.02 6.36
C ASP A 1 2.19 -4.25 6.88
N ASP A 2 2.82 -5.41 6.95
CA ASP A 2 2.10 -6.65 7.23
C ASP A 2 1.55 -6.69 8.67
N GLU A 3 2.22 -6.05 9.65
CA GLU A 3 1.68 -5.88 11.01
C GLU A 3 0.32 -5.18 10.98
N VAL A 4 0.21 -4.11 10.18
CA VAL A 4 -1.03 -3.35 10.02
C VAL A 4 -2.07 -4.13 9.20
N ARG A 5 -1.63 -4.82 8.14
CA ARG A 5 -2.54 -5.59 7.26
C ARG A 5 -3.22 -6.74 7.99
N VAL A 6 -2.53 -7.42 8.91
CA VAL A 6 -3.12 -8.45 9.76
C VAL A 6 -4.30 -7.90 10.57
N VAL A 7 -4.23 -6.64 11.00
CA VAL A 7 -5.30 -6.02 11.79
C VAL A 7 -6.48 -5.57 10.92
N ILE A 8 -6.20 -4.93 9.78
CA ILE A 8 -7.25 -4.25 8.98
C ILE A 8 -7.80 -5.08 7.82
N CYS A 9 -7.05 -6.06 7.32
CA CYS A 9 -7.42 -6.88 6.17
C CYS A 9 -6.62 -8.19 6.07
N PRO A 10 -6.73 -9.10 7.07
CA PRO A 10 -5.92 -10.33 7.13
C PRO A 10 -6.11 -11.25 5.92
N ASP A 11 -7.28 -11.21 5.27
CA ASP A 11 -7.61 -12.08 4.14
C ASP A 11 -7.10 -11.56 2.78
N LYS A 12 -6.46 -10.38 2.75
CA LYS A 12 -5.91 -9.79 1.53
C LYS A 12 -4.44 -10.21 1.34
N ILE A 13 -3.96 -10.05 0.12
CA ILE A 13 -2.55 -10.30 -0.25
C ILE A 13 -1.57 -9.60 0.70
N THR A 14 -0.39 -10.17 0.88
CA THR A 14 0.71 -9.58 1.67
C THR A 14 1.34 -8.38 0.97
N THR A 15 2.19 -7.64 1.68
CA THR A 15 2.92 -6.52 1.06
C THR A 15 3.87 -6.99 -0.05
N SER A 16 4.53 -8.14 0.09
CA SER A 16 5.42 -8.69 -0.94
C SER A 16 4.67 -9.09 -2.20
N GLN A 17 3.53 -9.77 -2.06
CA GLN A 17 2.67 -10.13 -3.19
C GLN A 17 2.16 -8.90 -3.94
N TRP A 18 1.80 -7.82 -3.23
CA TRP A 18 1.41 -6.58 -3.88
C TRP A 18 2.57 -5.97 -4.70
N LEU A 19 3.79 -5.96 -4.14
CA LEU A 19 4.98 -5.45 -4.85
C LEU A 19 5.31 -6.30 -6.08
N GLU A 20 5.15 -7.62 -6.00
CA GLU A 20 5.35 -8.54 -7.12
C GLU A 20 4.38 -8.26 -8.25
N VAL A 21 3.08 -8.11 -7.95
CA VAL A 21 2.06 -7.75 -8.95
C VAL A 21 2.41 -6.44 -9.66
N MET A 22 2.83 -5.42 -8.91
CA MET A 22 3.22 -4.13 -9.49
C MET A 22 4.49 -4.25 -10.34
N ALA A 23 5.49 -5.00 -9.88
CA ALA A 23 6.70 -5.27 -10.65
C ALA A 23 6.39 -5.99 -11.97
N SER A 24 5.54 -7.02 -11.95
CA SER A 24 5.09 -7.73 -13.15
C SER A 24 4.33 -6.82 -14.11
N ALA A 25 3.40 -6.00 -13.59
CA ALA A 25 2.67 -5.03 -14.40
C ALA A 25 3.62 -4.05 -15.10
N HIS A 26 4.58 -3.49 -14.36
CA HIS A 26 5.56 -2.56 -14.92
C HIS A 26 6.48 -3.23 -15.96
N ALA A 27 6.88 -4.49 -15.74
CA ALA A 27 7.67 -5.25 -16.71
C ALA A 27 6.91 -5.51 -18.03
N LEU A 28 5.58 -5.56 -17.98
CA LEU A 28 4.70 -5.64 -19.16
C LEU A 28 4.41 -4.27 -19.80
N GLY A 29 5.07 -3.20 -19.33
CA GLY A 29 4.90 -1.83 -19.84
C GLY A 29 3.68 -1.09 -19.30
N LEU A 30 2.95 -1.67 -18.33
CA LEU A 30 1.83 -0.99 -17.70
C LEU A 30 2.32 0.07 -16.71
N ARG A 31 1.62 1.19 -16.66
CA ARG A 31 1.81 2.25 -15.68
C ARG A 31 0.77 2.09 -14.56
N SER A 32 1.13 2.44 -13.34
CA SER A 32 0.22 2.29 -12.20
C SER A 32 0.34 3.40 -11.16
N THR A 33 -0.59 3.42 -10.22
CA THR A 33 -0.61 4.34 -9.08
C THR A 33 -0.38 3.57 -7.79
N ALA A 34 0.50 4.08 -6.93
CA ALA A 34 0.66 3.56 -5.57
C ALA A 34 -0.21 4.36 -4.61
N THR A 35 -0.97 3.67 -3.75
CA THR A 35 -1.79 4.31 -2.71
C THR A 35 -1.32 3.92 -1.31
N ILE A 36 -1.55 4.80 -0.34
CA ILE A 36 -1.44 4.46 1.09
C ILE A 36 -2.73 4.88 1.79
N MET A 37 -3.33 3.97 2.55
CA MET A 37 -4.34 4.35 3.54
C MET A 37 -3.61 4.65 4.86
N PHE A 38 -3.90 5.80 5.48
CA PHE A 38 -3.21 6.24 6.69
C PHE A 38 -4.17 6.90 7.69
N GLY A 39 -3.75 6.94 8.97
CA GLY A 39 -4.55 7.52 10.05
C GLY A 39 -5.50 6.52 10.72
N HIS A 40 -5.18 5.23 10.64
CA HIS A 40 -5.87 4.16 11.39
C HIS A 40 -4.94 3.59 12.47
N VAL A 41 -4.92 2.27 12.66
CA VAL A 41 -4.04 1.55 13.64
C VAL A 41 -2.54 1.63 13.31
N ASP A 42 -2.17 2.44 12.33
CA ASP A 42 -0.80 2.58 11.85
C ASP A 42 0.00 3.58 12.71
N HIS A 43 1.30 3.65 12.43
CA HIS A 43 2.27 4.49 13.13
C HIS A 43 3.26 5.03 12.09
N PRO A 44 4.00 6.12 12.40
CA PRO A 44 4.97 6.69 11.45
C PRO A 44 5.98 5.69 10.88
N ARG A 45 6.40 4.69 11.68
CA ARG A 45 7.28 3.61 11.21
C ARG A 45 6.66 2.75 10.09
N HIS A 46 5.34 2.55 10.11
CA HIS A 46 4.61 1.80 9.09
C HIS A 46 4.54 2.60 7.78
N TRP A 47 4.34 3.92 7.87
CA TRP A 47 4.36 4.82 6.71
C TRP A 47 5.74 4.87 6.07
N ALA A 48 6.79 5.03 6.87
CA ALA A 48 8.17 5.04 6.40
C ALA A 48 8.50 3.75 5.63
N ARG A 49 8.18 2.58 6.21
CA ARG A 49 8.36 1.28 5.54
C ARG A 49 7.60 1.19 4.22
N HIS A 50 6.35 1.68 4.17
CA HIS A 50 5.55 1.69 2.95
C HIS A 50 6.19 2.57 1.87
N LEU A 51 6.55 3.81 2.21
CA LEU A 51 7.17 4.77 1.30
C LEU A 51 8.52 4.27 0.76
N MET A 52 9.35 3.66 1.62
CA MET A 52 10.61 3.06 1.20
C MET A 52 10.39 1.95 0.18
N ARG A 53 9.45 1.01 0.42
CA ARG A 53 9.14 -0.08 -0.50
C ARG A 53 8.66 0.42 -1.86
N VAL A 54 7.77 1.41 -1.88
CA VAL A 54 7.27 2.03 -3.13
C VAL A 54 8.40 2.73 -3.88
N ARG A 55 9.21 3.54 -3.18
CA ARG A 55 10.39 4.21 -3.75
C ARG A 55 11.36 3.21 -4.35
N ASP A 56 11.68 2.15 -3.62
CA ASP A 56 12.65 1.15 -4.06
C ASP A 56 12.14 0.45 -5.31
N LEU A 57 10.87 0.04 -5.37
CA LEU A 57 10.30 -0.53 -6.60
C LEU A 57 10.27 0.49 -7.76
N GLN A 58 9.99 1.76 -7.47
CA GLN A 58 10.03 2.82 -8.48
C GLN A 58 11.43 3.02 -9.06
N MET A 59 12.48 2.96 -8.25
CA MET A 59 13.86 3.08 -8.74
C MET A 59 14.22 1.99 -9.75
N HIS A 60 13.67 0.79 -9.59
CA HIS A 60 13.95 -0.34 -10.49
C HIS A 60 13.05 -0.35 -11.74
N THR A 61 11.78 0.02 -11.59
CA THR A 61 10.78 -0.16 -12.66
C THR A 61 10.35 1.13 -13.33
N SER A 62 10.53 2.27 -12.65
CA SER A 62 10.02 3.59 -13.04
C SER A 62 8.52 3.61 -13.39
N GLY A 63 7.74 2.60 -13.00
CA GLY A 63 6.39 2.33 -13.51
C GLY A 63 5.25 3.07 -12.82
N PHE A 64 5.45 3.53 -11.59
CA PHE A 64 4.48 4.37 -10.91
C PHE A 64 4.44 5.77 -11.52
N THR A 65 3.24 6.30 -11.71
CA THR A 65 3.00 7.66 -12.21
C THR A 65 2.61 8.62 -11.10
N GLU A 66 1.90 8.13 -10.09
CA GLU A 66 1.47 8.90 -8.93
C GLU A 66 1.61 8.11 -7.63
N PHE A 67 1.65 8.87 -6.54
CA PHE A 67 1.46 8.38 -5.19
C PHE A 67 0.28 9.12 -4.55
N VAL A 68 -0.76 8.39 -4.16
CA VAL A 68 -2.01 8.99 -3.64
C VAL A 68 -2.23 8.58 -2.17
N PRO A 69 -2.09 9.53 -1.23
CA PRO A 69 -2.44 9.30 0.16
C PRO A 69 -3.95 9.35 0.36
N LEU A 70 -4.50 8.33 1.02
CA LEU A 70 -5.93 8.18 1.30
C LEU A 70 -6.14 8.25 2.82
N PRO A 71 -6.69 9.35 3.36
CA PRO A 71 -6.98 9.43 4.79
C PRO A 71 -8.08 8.42 5.14
N PHE A 72 -7.91 7.74 6.27
CA PHE A 72 -8.92 6.81 6.77
C PHE A 72 -10.15 7.59 7.29
N VAL A 73 -11.32 7.27 6.75
CA VAL A 73 -12.62 7.83 7.19
C VAL A 73 -13.38 6.77 7.95
N HIS A 74 -13.39 6.86 9.29
CA HIS A 74 -13.97 5.82 10.16
C HIS A 74 -15.48 5.65 9.99
N MET A 75 -16.22 6.70 9.60
CA MET A 75 -17.69 6.70 9.50
C MET A 75 -18.24 5.67 8.51
N GLU A 76 -17.46 5.37 7.46
CA GLU A 76 -17.83 4.42 6.40
C GLU A 76 -17.09 3.08 6.53
N ALA A 77 -16.26 2.90 7.57
CA ALA A 77 -15.46 1.70 7.72
C ALA A 77 -16.27 0.57 8.40
N PRO A 78 -16.31 -0.65 7.83
CA PRO A 78 -16.97 -1.81 8.47
C PRO A 78 -16.44 -2.13 9.88
N ILE A 79 -15.19 -1.77 10.16
CA ILE A 79 -14.55 -1.91 11.48
C ILE A 79 -15.18 -1.03 12.56
N TYR A 80 -15.79 0.11 12.17
CA TYR A 80 -16.45 1.03 13.11
C TYR A 80 -17.88 0.58 13.48
N ARG A 81 -18.51 -0.26 12.65
CA ARG A 81 -19.89 -0.76 12.86
C ARG A 81 -19.95 -2.08 13.64
N ARG A 82 -18.84 -2.52 14.23
CA ARG A 82 -18.76 -3.74 15.05
C ARG A 82 -18.65 -3.41 16.53
#